data_AF-A0ABD1MN63-F1
#
_entry.id   AF-A0ABD1MN63-F1
#
_cell.length_a   1.000
_cell.length_b   1.000
_cell.length_c   1.000
_cell.angle_alpha   90.00
_cell.angle_beta   90.00
_cell.angle_gamma   90.00
#
_symmetry.space_group_name_H-M   'P 1'
#
loop_
_entity.id
_entity.type
_entity.pdbx_description
1 polymer ?
#
loop_
_entity_poly.entity_id
_entity_poly.type
_entity_poly.pdbx_seq_one_letter_code
_entity_poly.pdbx_strand_id
1 'polypeptide(L)'
;MIFPNRHDMKWTRIGTSIHHRIQIHIFDSVGILLHGKVSFCTKLACIIKHGGGQVFKTLQWLVRSSDEERTLVGAIVVEQKATISRHLKQCAKERNIPIMPSSWIIKSLYSGKLLHFTEEKNTLPLPFKVSEGPNSSDMSDEI
;
A
#
# COMPACT_ATOMS: atom_id res chain seq x y z
N MET A 1 -54.99 35.90 -24.28
CA MET A 1 -54.78 34.53 -24.79
C MET A 1 -54.47 33.65 -23.58
N ILE A 2 -55.32 32.66 -23.31
CA ILE A 2 -55.31 31.83 -22.10
C ILE A 2 -54.44 30.60 -22.37
N PHE A 3 -53.45 30.31 -21.53
CA PHE A 3 -52.69 29.07 -21.62
C PHE A 3 -53.50 27.92 -21.00
N PRO A 4 -53.66 26.77 -21.67
CA PRO A 4 -54.38 25.65 -21.09
C PRO A 4 -53.54 24.98 -20.00
N ASN A 5 -54.16 24.79 -18.84
CA ASN A 5 -53.64 24.03 -17.71
C ASN A 5 -53.54 22.54 -18.10
N ARG A 6 -52.33 21.99 -18.17
CA ARG A 6 -52.08 20.55 -18.36
C ARG A 6 -51.52 19.94 -17.07
N HIS A 7 -52.41 19.61 -16.15
CA HIS A 7 -52.14 18.68 -15.05
C HIS A 7 -52.17 17.23 -15.55
N ASP A 8 -51.27 16.82 -16.45
CA ASP A 8 -51.18 15.39 -16.84
C ASP A 8 -49.84 15.00 -17.47
N MET A 9 -48.74 15.64 -17.09
CA MET A 9 -47.42 15.08 -17.36
C MET A 9 -47.03 14.14 -16.22
N LYS A 10 -47.53 12.91 -16.28
CA LYS A 10 -46.83 11.78 -15.67
C LYS A 10 -45.44 11.76 -16.31
N TRP A 11 -44.44 12.23 -15.57
CA TRP A 11 -43.05 12.11 -15.94
C TRP A 11 -42.70 10.62 -15.99
N THR A 12 -42.94 9.98 -17.13
CA THR A 12 -42.33 8.70 -17.44
C THR A 12 -40.85 8.98 -17.59
N ARG A 13 -40.12 8.87 -16.47
CA ARG A 13 -38.67 8.83 -16.45
C ARG A 13 -38.27 7.53 -17.13
N ILE A 14 -38.32 7.53 -18.46
CA ILE A 14 -37.62 6.57 -19.31
C ILE A 14 -36.17 7.04 -19.29
N GLY A 15 -35.56 6.89 -18.12
CA GLY A 15 -34.12 6.81 -17.97
C GLY A 15 -33.90 5.37 -17.61
N THR A 16 -33.55 4.56 -18.61
CA THR A 16 -32.94 3.24 -18.43
C THR A 16 -32.03 3.29 -17.21
N SER A 17 -32.26 2.40 -16.23
CA SER A 17 -31.35 2.20 -15.11
C SER A 17 -29.96 2.00 -15.72
N ILE A 18 -29.13 3.03 -15.60
CA ILE A 18 -27.74 2.98 -16.04
C ILE A 18 -27.12 1.96 -15.10
N HIS A 19 -27.03 0.73 -15.61
CA HIS A 19 -26.02 -0.28 -15.36
C HIS A 19 -25.39 -0.17 -13.96
N HIS A 20 -25.59 -1.18 -13.11
CA HIS A 20 -24.64 -1.48 -12.04
C HIS A 20 -23.26 -1.66 -12.68
N ARG A 21 -22.54 -0.57 -12.96
CA ARG A 21 -21.11 -0.59 -13.18
C ARG A 21 -20.57 -1.06 -11.85
N ILE A 22 -20.14 -2.31 -11.82
CA ILE A 22 -19.21 -2.80 -10.81
C ILE A 22 -18.07 -1.78 -10.81
N GLN A 23 -18.10 -0.81 -9.89
CA GLN A 23 -17.00 0.11 -9.70
C GLN A 23 -15.89 -0.72 -9.08
N ILE A 24 -15.01 -1.23 -9.93
CA ILE A 24 -13.79 -1.89 -9.49
C ILE A 24 -12.94 -0.78 -8.88
N HIS A 25 -12.81 -0.81 -7.55
CA HIS A 25 -12.01 0.20 -6.86
C HIS A 25 -10.53 -0.13 -7.04
N ILE A 26 -9.68 0.91 -7.14
CA ILE A 26 -8.24 0.75 -7.44
C ILE A 26 -7.51 -0.07 -6.34
N PHE A 27 -7.97 0.04 -5.10
CA PHE A 27 -7.40 -0.68 -3.95
C PHE A 27 -8.33 -1.80 -3.47
N ASP A 28 -9.23 -2.28 -4.31
CA ASP A 28 -10.07 -3.44 -3.96
C ASP A 28 -9.19 -4.66 -3.63
N SER A 29 -9.52 -5.35 -2.54
CA SER A 29 -8.72 -6.46 -2.00
C SER A 29 -7.26 -6.13 -1.65
N VAL A 30 -6.93 -4.85 -1.35
CA VAL A 30 -5.59 -4.45 -0.88
C VAL A 30 -5.61 -4.09 0.60
N GLY A 31 -4.71 -4.71 1.37
CA GLY A 31 -4.43 -4.37 2.75
C GLY A 31 -3.17 -3.52 2.90
N ILE A 32 -3.27 -2.40 3.61
CA ILE A 32 -2.16 -1.46 3.75
C ILE A 32 -1.86 -1.15 5.22
N LEU A 33 -0.60 -1.32 5.62
CA LEU A 33 -0.07 -0.76 6.85
C LEU A 33 0.63 0.57 6.55
N LEU A 34 0.19 1.65 7.18
CA LEU A 34 0.78 2.98 7.01
C LEU A 34 1.83 3.26 8.09
N HIS A 35 3.04 3.65 7.68
CA HIS A 35 4.12 4.01 8.59
C HIS A 35 4.69 5.40 8.27
N GLY A 36 4.55 6.34 9.20
CA GLY A 36 5.00 7.72 9.05
C GLY A 36 4.39 8.62 10.12
N LYS A 37 4.37 9.93 9.85
CA LYS A 37 3.69 10.88 10.73
C LYS A 37 2.19 10.60 10.82
N VAL A 38 1.57 10.93 11.94
CA VAL A 38 0.12 10.76 12.13
C VAL A 38 -0.67 11.47 11.03
N SER A 39 -0.29 12.71 10.68
CA SER A 39 -0.94 13.47 9.60
C SER A 39 -0.83 12.81 8.24
N PHE A 40 0.29 12.15 7.95
CA PHE A 40 0.48 11.34 6.74
C PHE A 40 -0.45 10.13 6.76
N CYS A 41 -0.42 9.34 7.85
CA CYS A 41 -1.22 8.13 7.97
C CYS A 41 -2.73 8.44 7.89
N THR A 42 -3.23 9.47 8.57
CA THR A 42 -4.65 9.82 8.56
C THR A 42 -5.14 10.23 7.17
N LYS A 43 -4.37 11.07 6.45
CA LYS A 43 -4.72 11.50 5.10
C LYS A 43 -4.72 10.33 4.11
N LEU A 44 -3.66 9.52 4.13
CA LEU A 44 -3.52 8.42 3.19
C LEU A 44 -4.52 7.29 3.48
N ALA A 45 -4.83 7.05 4.76
CA ALA A 45 -5.85 6.09 5.14
C ALA A 45 -7.23 6.45 4.58
N CYS A 46 -7.58 7.73 4.59
CA CYS A 46 -8.83 8.21 3.99
C CYS A 46 -8.88 7.89 2.48
N ILE A 47 -7.80 8.20 1.76
CA ILE A 47 -7.68 7.94 0.32
C ILE A 47 -7.80 6.44 0.01
N ILE A 48 -7.05 5.59 0.73
CA ILE A 48 -7.06 4.14 0.52
C ILE A 48 -8.46 3.57 0.75
N LYS A 49 -9.12 3.96 1.84
CA LYS A 49 -10.48 3.50 2.16
C LYS A 49 -11.51 3.92 1.12
N HIS A 50 -11.42 5.15 0.60
CA HIS A 50 -12.28 5.60 -0.49
C HIS A 50 -12.04 4.80 -1.78
N GLY A 51 -10.80 4.35 -2.01
CA GLY A 51 -10.45 3.46 -3.12
C GLY A 51 -10.69 1.98 -2.82
N GLY A 52 -11.50 1.61 -1.82
CA GLY A 52 -11.89 0.22 -1.53
C GLY A 52 -10.87 -0.60 -0.72
N GLY A 53 -9.73 -0.01 -0.34
CA GLY A 53 -8.67 -0.71 0.39
C GLY A 53 -8.88 -0.73 1.90
N GLN A 54 -8.25 -1.71 2.54
CA GLN A 54 -8.22 -1.85 3.99
C GLN A 54 -6.94 -1.24 4.58
N VAL A 55 -7.06 -0.58 5.73
CA VAL A 55 -5.92 0.07 6.39
C VAL A 55 -5.76 -0.47 7.80
N PHE A 56 -4.58 -0.97 8.10
CA PHE A 56 -4.25 -1.61 9.37
C PHE A 56 -3.33 -0.74 10.21
N LYS A 57 -3.49 -0.83 11.53
CA LYS A 57 -2.64 -0.13 12.51
C LYS A 57 -1.34 -0.87 12.81
N THR A 58 -1.34 -2.20 12.67
CA THR A 58 -0.19 -3.04 13.02
C THR A 58 0.06 -4.07 11.93
N LEU A 59 1.31 -4.54 11.85
CA LEU A 59 1.71 -5.60 10.94
C LEU A 59 0.99 -6.92 11.24
N GLN A 60 0.75 -7.21 12.51
CA GLN A 60 0.02 -8.42 12.93
C GLN A 60 -1.39 -8.46 12.33
N TRP A 61 -2.12 -7.34 12.35
CA TRP A 61 -3.45 -7.28 11.74
C TRP A 61 -3.40 -7.45 10.23
N LEU A 62 -2.42 -6.84 9.56
CA LEU A 62 -2.22 -6.98 8.12
C LEU A 62 -1.94 -8.45 7.73
N VAL A 63 -1.07 -9.14 8.46
CA VAL A 63 -0.75 -10.55 8.20
C VAL A 63 -1.99 -11.42 8.41
N ARG A 64 -2.69 -11.24 9.53
CA ARG A 64 -3.89 -12.03 9.84
C ARG A 64 -5.00 -11.85 8.81
N SER A 65 -5.23 -10.62 8.35
CA SER A 65 -6.24 -10.37 7.31
C SER A 65 -5.88 -11.03 5.99
N SER A 66 -4.60 -11.09 5.62
CA SER A 66 -4.17 -11.80 4.42
C SER A 66 -4.33 -13.31 4.52
N ASP A 67 -4.23 -13.89 5.72
CA ASP A 67 -4.44 -15.32 5.94
C ASP A 67 -5.94 -15.71 5.92
N GLU A 68 -6.80 -14.87 6.48
CA GLU A 68 -8.25 -15.08 6.55
C GLU A 68 -8.95 -14.77 5.21
N GLU A 69 -8.57 -13.68 4.57
CA GLU A 69 -9.11 -13.19 3.30
C GLU A 69 -8.09 -13.55 2.21
N ARG A 70 -8.13 -14.79 1.69
CA ARG A 70 -7.14 -15.37 0.73
C ARG A 70 -6.81 -14.50 -0.50
N THR A 71 -7.61 -13.47 -0.79
CA THR A 71 -7.44 -12.54 -1.91
C THR A 71 -6.76 -11.22 -1.51
N LEU A 72 -6.53 -10.98 -0.21
CA LEU A 72 -6.07 -9.70 0.29
C LEU A 72 -4.55 -9.54 0.16
N VAL A 73 -4.15 -8.69 -0.77
CA VAL A 73 -2.75 -8.39 -1.05
C VAL A 73 -2.24 -7.36 -0.05
N GLY A 74 -1.22 -7.71 0.73
CA GLY A 74 -0.69 -6.85 1.80
C GLY A 74 0.52 -6.01 1.37
N ALA A 75 0.57 -4.75 1.78
CA ALA A 75 1.75 -3.88 1.62
C ALA A 75 1.96 -2.94 2.81
N ILE A 76 3.23 -2.58 3.07
CA ILE A 76 3.59 -1.52 4.02
C ILE A 76 3.90 -0.27 3.23
N VAL A 77 3.16 0.81 3.45
CA VAL A 77 3.37 2.10 2.76
C VAL A 77 3.98 3.10 3.72
N VAL A 78 5.10 3.71 3.29
CA VAL A 78 5.88 4.60 4.14
C VAL A 78 6.00 6.02 3.58
N GLU A 79 6.04 6.98 4.49
CA GLU A 79 6.28 8.40 4.15
C GLU A 79 7.72 8.61 3.65
N GLN A 80 8.69 8.03 4.37
CA GLN A 80 10.12 8.13 4.03
C GLN A 80 10.83 6.81 4.34
N LYS A 81 11.55 6.23 3.36
CA LYS A 81 12.27 4.95 3.52
C LYS A 81 13.29 4.96 4.69
N ALA A 82 13.88 6.12 5.00
CA ALA A 82 14.85 6.28 6.08
C ALA A 82 14.24 6.08 7.49
N THR A 83 12.94 6.29 7.64
CA THR A 83 12.26 6.26 8.94
C THR A 83 11.87 4.85 9.41
N ILE A 84 12.01 3.84 8.55
CA ILE A 84 11.66 2.46 8.90
C ILE A 84 12.74 1.85 9.80
N SER A 85 12.30 1.31 10.94
CA SER A 85 13.17 0.57 11.86
C SER A 85 13.74 -0.70 11.22
N ARG A 86 14.96 -1.09 11.61
CA ARG A 86 15.58 -2.34 11.17
C ARG A 86 14.68 -3.55 11.44
N HIS A 87 13.99 -3.55 12.57
CA HIS A 87 13.07 -4.62 12.96
C HIS A 87 11.88 -4.72 11.98
N LEU A 88 11.24 -3.60 11.62
CA LEU A 88 10.11 -3.62 10.68
C LEU A 88 10.55 -4.11 9.29
N LYS A 89 11.75 -3.73 8.82
CA LYS A 89 12.30 -4.26 7.56
C LYS A 89 12.48 -5.77 7.62
N GLN A 90 13.04 -6.27 8.72
CA GLN A 90 13.28 -7.69 8.91
C GLN A 90 11.96 -8.48 8.96
N CYS A 91 10.97 -8.03 9.73
CA CYS A 91 9.66 -8.66 9.79
C CYS A 91 8.93 -8.64 8.44
N ALA A 92 9.01 -7.52 7.70
CA ALA A 92 8.42 -7.44 6.37
C ALA A 92 9.05 -8.45 5.41
N LYS A 93 10.39 -8.59 5.44
CA LYS A 93 11.12 -9.58 4.64
C LYS A 93 10.73 -11.01 5.00
N GLU A 94 10.67 -11.35 6.28
CA GLU A 94 10.27 -12.68 6.76
C GLU A 94 8.85 -13.07 6.35
N ARG A 95 7.95 -12.09 6.28
CA ARG A 95 6.55 -12.29 5.88
C ARG A 95 6.32 -12.07 4.38
N ASN A 96 7.37 -11.80 3.61
CA ASN A 96 7.30 -11.46 2.19
C ASN A 96 6.31 -10.31 1.87
N ILE A 97 6.25 -9.31 2.75
CA ILE A 97 5.38 -8.13 2.59
C ILE A 97 6.21 -6.98 1.99
N PRO A 98 5.82 -6.45 0.82
CA PRO A 98 6.54 -5.36 0.18
C PRO A 98 6.43 -4.07 0.99
N ILE A 99 7.55 -3.34 1.06
CA ILE A 99 7.61 -1.99 1.61
C ILE A 99 7.66 -0.98 0.45
N MET A 100 6.64 -0.14 0.33
CA MET A 100 6.47 0.81 -0.76
C MET A 100 6.50 2.26 -0.27
N PRO A 101 7.08 3.20 -1.04
CA PRO A 101 6.92 4.62 -0.75
C PRO A 101 5.48 5.07 -1.03
N SER A 102 5.05 6.16 -0.40
CA SER A 102 3.74 6.79 -0.66
C SER A 102 3.51 7.15 -2.14
N SER A 103 4.58 7.40 -2.89
CA SER A 103 4.54 7.63 -4.34
C SER A 103 3.94 6.46 -5.11
N TRP A 104 3.99 5.23 -4.60
CA TRP A 104 3.31 4.08 -5.21
C TRP A 104 1.78 4.23 -5.21
N ILE A 105 1.19 4.70 -4.10
CA ILE A 105 -0.25 5.00 -4.01
C ILE A 105 -0.61 6.12 -4.98
N ILE A 106 0.17 7.20 -4.96
CA ILE A 106 -0.06 8.37 -5.80
C ILE A 106 0.01 8.00 -7.29
N LYS A 107 1.05 7.28 -7.71
CA LYS A 107 1.21 6.82 -9.10
C LYS A 107 0.11 5.84 -9.50
N SER A 108 -0.32 4.96 -8.59
CA SER A 108 -1.45 4.05 -8.84
C SER A 108 -2.74 4.84 -9.12
N LEU A 109 -3.04 5.85 -8.28
CA LEU A 109 -4.18 6.74 -8.48
C LEU A 109 -4.12 7.49 -9.82
N TYR A 110 -2.99 8.11 -10.15
CA TYR A 110 -2.81 8.79 -11.44
C TYR A 110 -2.99 7.86 -12.64
N SER A 111 -2.55 6.61 -12.52
CA SER A 111 -2.68 5.62 -13.59
C SER A 111 -4.08 4.99 -13.66
N GLY A 112 -4.95 5.24 -12.68
CA GLY A 112 -6.26 4.60 -12.57
C GLY A 112 -6.21 3.10 -12.27
N LYS A 113 -5.04 2.55 -11.92
CA LYS A 113 -4.84 1.11 -11.67
C LYS A 113 -3.82 0.87 -10.56
N LEU A 114 -3.94 -0.26 -9.88
CA LEU A 114 -2.95 -0.67 -8.88
C LEU A 114 -1.63 -1.02 -9.60
N LEU A 115 -0.55 -0.35 -9.22
CA LEU A 115 0.77 -0.69 -9.72
C LEU A 115 1.30 -1.93 -9.01
N HIS A 116 2.03 -2.78 -9.72
CA HIS A 116 2.73 -3.91 -9.12
C HIS A 116 3.75 -3.44 -8.08
N PHE A 117 4.01 -4.30 -7.09
CA PHE A 117 5.08 -4.10 -6.12
C PHE A 117 6.42 -4.19 -6.82
N THR A 118 6.94 -3.05 -7.23
CA THR A 118 8.31 -2.94 -7.68
C THR A 118 9.11 -2.43 -6.50
N GLU A 119 9.90 -3.31 -5.87
CA GLU A 119 11.00 -2.82 -5.04
C GLU A 119 11.90 -1.99 -5.95
N GLU A 120 11.92 -0.67 -5.73
CA GLU A 120 12.99 0.16 -6.27
C GLU A 120 14.29 -0.42 -5.71
N LYS A 121 15.03 -1.14 -6.57
CA LYS A 121 16.42 -1.52 -6.32
C LYS A 121 17.16 -0.22 -6.07
N ASN A 122 17.35 0.14 -4.79
CA ASN A 122 18.25 1.22 -4.43
C ASN A 122 19.66 0.73 -4.79
N THR A 123 20.08 0.92 -6.04
CA THR A 123 21.50 0.93 -6.39
C THR A 123 22.10 2.20 -5.81
N LEU A 124 22.42 2.16 -4.52
CA LEU A 124 23.41 3.06 -3.94
C LEU A 124 24.67 2.22 -3.73
N PRO A 125 25.82 2.61 -4.32
CA PRO A 125 27.05 1.85 -4.19
C PRO A 125 27.53 1.92 -2.73
N LEU A 126 27.73 0.78 -2.09
CA LEU A 126 28.51 0.70 -0.85
C LEU A 126 29.95 1.15 -1.16
N PRO A 127 30.52 2.13 -0.44
CA PRO A 127 31.95 2.36 -0.48
C PRO A 127 32.52 1.99 0.88
N PHE A 128 32.70 0.70 1.16
CA PHE A 128 33.68 0.27 2.18
C PHE A 128 34.36 -1.01 1.71
N LYS A 129 35.37 -0.83 0.85
CA LYS A 129 36.50 -1.75 0.79
C LYS A 129 37.36 -1.46 2.02
N VAL A 130 37.48 -2.43 2.92
CA VAL A 130 38.74 -2.61 3.65
C VAL A 130 39.20 -4.01 3.29
N SER A 131 40.31 -4.04 2.55
CA SER A 131 40.99 -5.23 2.07
C SER A 131 41.55 -6.02 3.25
N GLU A 132 41.38 -7.33 3.22
CA GLU A 132 42.23 -8.27 3.98
C GLU A 132 43.71 -8.03 3.65
N GLY A 133 44.54 -8.18 4.69
CA GLY A 133 45.98 -8.37 4.63
C GLY A 133 46.42 -9.12 5.89
N PRO A 134 47.29 -10.15 5.80
CA PRO A 134 47.35 -11.23 6.78
C PRO A 134 48.52 -11.13 7.79
N ASN A 135 48.40 -11.97 8.84
CA ASN A 135 49.43 -12.69 9.59
C ASN A 135 49.56 -12.44 11.11
N SER A 136 49.65 -13.58 11.79
CA SER A 136 50.44 -13.89 12.99
C SER A 136 49.89 -13.45 14.35
N SER A 137 49.36 -14.41 15.10
CA SER A 137 50.11 -14.96 16.24
C SER A 137 49.44 -16.24 16.75
N ASP A 138 50.24 -17.30 16.69
CA ASP A 138 50.16 -18.56 17.42
C ASP A 138 49.75 -18.37 18.90
N MET A 139 48.94 -19.29 19.43
CA MET A 139 48.91 -19.71 20.84
C MET A 139 47.82 -20.78 21.04
N SER A 140 48.29 -22.02 21.02
CA SER A 140 47.76 -23.12 21.81
C SER A 140 47.66 -22.72 23.29
N ASP A 141 46.63 -23.17 23.99
CA ASP A 141 46.85 -24.15 25.07
C ASP A 141 45.51 -24.70 25.60
N GLU A 142 45.50 -26.02 25.60
CA GLU A 142 44.68 -26.95 26.37
C GLU A 142 45.12 -26.87 27.85
N ILE A 143 44.18 -26.74 28.78
CA ILE A 143 43.98 -27.56 30.00
C ILE A 143 42.54 -27.33 30.47
#